data_AF-A0A672LX32-F1
#
_entry.id   AF-A0A672LX32-F1
#
_cell.length_a   1.000
_cell.length_b   1.000
_cell.length_c   1.000
_cell.angle_alpha   90.00
_cell.angle_beta   90.00
_cell.angle_gamma   90.00
#
_symmetry.space_group_name_H-M   'P 1'
#
loop_
_entity.id
_entity.type
_entity.pdbx_description
1 polymer ?
#
loop_
_entity_poly.entity_id
_entity_poly.type
_entity_poly.pdbx_seq_one_letter_code
_entity_poly.pdbx_strand_id
1 'polypeptide(L)'
;MSVKVNTSSASYQLQTPVSNLSAEKPPSTPAPGDGKCLPGWWPYGRYCYFTYNGKVGYSWPEARHICQEVNGGELASIHSRAEVEFVRNINYTKFADHVLIVVVDGWGWTDLTSLGFTNWAPGEPNEAFHDGDVGKENCVEMYHDGTWNDNNCVQKRGFVCRHRQCRFTLRTKALKYVQSALKLNHTSVVLQIIFIFILVHILQIVFNYAQMHCCGIVYCLYSCFLK
;
A
#
# COMPACT_ATOMS: atom_id res chain seq x y z
N MET A 1 37.87 -53.65 -11.18
CA MET A 1 36.87 -52.99 -12.04
C MET A 1 36.37 -51.78 -11.27
N SER A 2 37.04 -50.64 -11.45
CA SER A 2 36.76 -49.40 -10.69
C SER A 2 35.93 -48.48 -11.58
N VAL A 3 34.68 -48.25 -11.21
CA VAL A 3 33.82 -47.28 -11.90
C VAL A 3 34.13 -45.90 -11.33
N LYS A 4 34.82 -45.07 -12.12
CA LYS A 4 34.95 -43.63 -11.84
C LYS A 4 33.64 -42.95 -12.26
N VAL A 5 32.88 -42.46 -11.28
CA VAL A 5 31.80 -41.50 -11.56
C VAL A 5 32.42 -40.10 -11.53
N ASN A 6 32.47 -39.49 -12.71
CA ASN A 6 32.88 -38.11 -12.90
C ASN A 6 31.59 -37.28 -12.96
N THR A 7 31.28 -36.54 -11.89
CA THR A 7 30.22 -35.53 -11.92
C THR A 7 30.78 -34.22 -11.42
N SER A 8 31.10 -33.36 -12.38
CA SER A 8 31.41 -31.94 -12.20
C SER A 8 30.24 -31.24 -11.49
N SER A 9 30.37 -30.99 -10.20
CA SER A 9 29.52 -30.04 -9.49
C SER A 9 30.05 -28.64 -9.79
N ALA A 10 29.36 -27.96 -10.71
CA ALA A 10 29.47 -26.52 -10.85
C ALA A 10 29.09 -25.89 -9.50
N SER A 11 30.09 -25.49 -8.73
CA SER A 11 29.89 -24.68 -7.53
C SER A 11 29.35 -23.32 -7.98
N TYR A 12 28.08 -23.05 -7.67
CA TYR A 12 27.54 -21.69 -7.68
C TYR A 12 28.33 -20.87 -6.66
N GLN A 13 29.38 -20.18 -7.13
CA GLN A 13 30.10 -19.18 -6.35
C GLN A 13 29.25 -17.91 -6.35
N LEU A 14 28.51 -17.67 -5.26
CA LEU A 14 27.89 -16.38 -4.97
C LEU A 14 27.86 -16.19 -3.46
N GLN A 15 29.03 -15.90 -2.89
CA GLN A 15 29.15 -15.30 -1.57
C GLN A 15 30.32 -14.33 -1.61
N THR A 16 30.02 -13.09 -1.97
CA THR A 16 30.88 -11.97 -1.61
C THR A 16 30.89 -11.87 -0.08
N PRO A 17 32.06 -11.77 0.57
CA PRO A 17 32.14 -11.58 2.01
C PRO A 17 31.31 -10.35 2.43
N VAL A 18 30.47 -10.52 3.45
CA VAL A 18 29.58 -9.47 4.02
C VAL A 18 30.35 -8.18 4.35
N SER A 19 31.65 -8.30 4.62
CA SER A 19 32.59 -7.19 4.91
C SER A 19 32.71 -6.13 3.82
N ASN A 20 32.36 -6.42 2.56
CA ASN A 20 32.56 -5.49 1.43
C ASN A 20 31.30 -4.70 1.00
N LEU A 21 30.16 -4.87 1.68
CA LEU A 21 28.88 -4.22 1.29
C LEU A 21 28.65 -2.83 1.92
N SER A 22 29.56 -2.37 2.81
CA SER A 22 29.31 -1.22 3.70
C SER A 22 29.86 0.13 3.19
N ALA A 23 30.65 0.16 2.09
CA ALA A 23 31.47 1.32 1.72
C ALA A 23 30.82 2.35 0.78
N GLU A 24 29.53 2.24 0.44
CA GLU A 24 28.90 3.17 -0.52
C GLU A 24 28.25 4.38 0.17
N LYS A 25 28.50 5.58 -0.39
CA LYS A 25 27.82 6.84 0.02
C LYS A 25 26.31 6.58 0.06
N PRO A 26 25.56 7.11 1.06
CA PRO A 26 24.12 6.89 1.15
C PRO A 26 23.44 7.12 -0.20
N PRO A 27 22.76 6.11 -0.78
CA PRO A 27 21.90 6.33 -1.92
C PRO A 27 20.98 7.51 -1.64
N SER A 28 20.86 8.43 -2.58
CA SER A 28 19.90 9.53 -2.48
C SER A 28 18.51 8.95 -2.19
N THR A 29 17.73 9.65 -1.37
CA THR A 29 16.34 9.27 -1.08
C THR A 29 15.64 8.87 -2.39
N PRO A 30 15.08 7.65 -2.48
CA PRO A 30 14.43 7.21 -3.70
C PRO A 30 13.33 8.18 -4.08
N ALA A 31 13.19 8.46 -5.38
CA ALA A 31 12.08 9.26 -5.87
C ALA A 31 10.76 8.69 -5.32
N PRO A 32 9.85 9.53 -4.80
CA PRO A 32 8.56 9.07 -4.33
C PRO A 32 7.84 8.27 -5.40
N GLY A 33 7.26 7.14 -5.02
CA GLY A 33 6.36 6.38 -5.88
C GLY A 33 5.07 7.14 -6.18
N ASP A 34 4.35 6.65 -7.17
CA ASP A 34 3.04 7.13 -7.62
C ASP A 34 1.86 6.47 -6.84
N GLY A 35 2.15 5.60 -5.88
CA GLY A 35 1.13 4.92 -5.07
C GLY A 35 0.81 5.67 -3.77
N LYS A 36 -0.04 5.05 -2.95
CA LYS A 36 -0.44 5.57 -1.63
C LYS A 36 -0.21 4.54 -0.53
N CYS A 37 0.01 5.05 0.68
CA CYS A 37 0.04 4.26 1.90
C CYS A 37 -1.30 4.38 2.63
N LEU A 38 -1.63 3.34 3.41
CA LEU A 38 -2.80 3.36 4.26
C LEU A 38 -2.59 4.31 5.44
N PRO A 39 -3.68 4.76 6.10
CA PRO A 39 -3.57 5.52 7.34
C PRO A 39 -2.68 4.79 8.36
N GLY A 40 -1.76 5.52 8.99
CA GLY A 40 -0.80 4.95 9.95
C GLY A 40 0.47 4.36 9.34
N TRP A 41 0.60 4.33 8.01
CA TRP A 41 1.81 3.89 7.30
C TRP A 41 2.56 5.07 6.69
N TRP A 42 3.88 5.07 6.83
CA TRP A 42 4.77 6.11 6.36
C TRP A 42 5.31 5.80 4.96
N PRO A 43 5.14 6.69 3.97
CA PRO A 43 5.66 6.48 2.62
C PRO A 43 7.16 6.76 2.56
N TYR A 44 7.92 5.84 1.93
CA TYR A 44 9.31 6.07 1.54
C TYR A 44 9.62 5.36 0.22
N GLY A 45 10.09 6.12 -0.77
CA GLY A 45 10.22 5.63 -2.14
C GLY A 45 8.90 5.05 -2.66
N ARG A 46 8.92 3.78 -3.09
CA ARG A 46 7.76 3.02 -3.59
C ARG A 46 7.11 2.10 -2.55
N TYR A 47 7.50 2.25 -1.29
CA TYR A 47 7.06 1.40 -0.19
C TYR A 47 6.35 2.20 0.90
N CYS A 48 5.67 1.48 1.76
CA CYS A 48 4.97 1.95 2.95
C CYS A 48 5.55 1.21 4.15
N TYR A 49 5.81 1.93 5.24
CA TYR A 49 6.43 1.39 6.45
C TYR A 49 5.54 1.60 7.66
N PHE A 50 5.54 0.62 8.56
CA PHE A 50 4.86 0.67 9.84
C PHE A 50 5.82 0.20 10.92
N THR A 51 5.88 0.94 12.02
CA THR A 51 6.72 0.60 13.17
C THR A 51 5.85 0.17 14.33
N TYR A 52 6.11 -1.00 14.89
CA TYR A 52 5.59 -1.40 16.18
C TYR A 52 6.70 -1.30 17.24
N ASN A 53 6.44 -0.49 18.26
CA ASN A 53 7.36 -0.20 19.36
C ASN A 53 6.62 -0.13 20.71
N GLY A 54 5.65 -1.04 20.90
CA GLY A 54 4.90 -1.14 22.14
C GLY A 54 5.72 -1.66 23.33
N LYS A 55 5.12 -1.62 24.52
CA LYS A 55 5.74 -2.10 25.78
C LYS A 55 6.07 -3.60 25.76
N VAL A 56 5.33 -4.38 24.98
CA VAL A 56 5.54 -5.83 24.83
C VAL A 56 6.09 -6.08 23.44
N GLY A 57 7.33 -6.55 23.36
CA GLY A 57 7.95 -6.95 22.10
C GLY A 57 7.48 -8.32 21.60
N TYR A 58 7.84 -8.62 20.36
CA TYR A 58 7.57 -9.89 19.69
C TYR A 58 8.88 -10.53 19.24
N SER A 59 8.91 -11.86 19.21
CA SER A 59 10.00 -12.60 18.58
C SER A 59 10.01 -12.35 17.07
N TRP A 60 11.13 -12.64 16.41
CA TRP A 60 11.25 -12.50 14.96
C TRP A 60 10.15 -13.23 14.17
N PRO A 61 9.82 -14.52 14.43
CA PRO A 61 8.76 -15.20 13.68
C PRO A 61 7.37 -14.61 13.95
N GLU A 62 7.10 -14.17 15.18
CA GLU A 62 5.83 -13.49 15.53
C GLU A 62 5.71 -12.16 14.80
N ALA A 63 6.77 -11.34 14.82
CA ALA A 63 6.82 -10.05 14.14
C ALA A 63 6.63 -10.20 12.62
N ARG A 64 7.28 -11.20 12.01
CA ARG A 64 7.09 -11.55 10.61
C ARG A 64 5.65 -11.92 10.30
N HIS A 65 5.07 -12.81 11.10
CA HIS A 65 3.69 -13.20 10.93
C HIS A 65 2.74 -11.99 11.01
N ILE A 66 2.96 -11.08 11.96
CA ILE A 66 2.18 -9.85 12.07
C ILE A 66 2.33 -8.99 10.80
N CYS A 67 3.53 -8.80 10.27
CA CYS A 67 3.72 -8.03 9.04
C CYS A 67 3.02 -8.66 7.83
N GLN A 68 2.98 -9.98 7.76
CA GLN A 68 2.28 -10.72 6.70
C GLN A 68 0.76 -10.58 6.81
N GLU A 69 0.21 -10.67 8.03
CA GLU A 69 -1.22 -10.48 8.29
C GLU A 69 -1.67 -9.03 8.02
N VAL A 70 -0.81 -8.06 8.36
CA VAL A 70 -1.13 -6.64 8.13
C VAL A 70 -0.82 -6.26 6.67
N ASN A 71 -1.81 -6.46 5.80
CA ASN A 71 -1.84 -6.05 4.39
C ASN A 71 -0.88 -6.80 3.45
N GLY A 72 -0.47 -8.03 3.81
CA GLY A 72 0.44 -8.82 2.98
C GLY A 72 1.83 -8.18 2.87
N GLY A 73 2.24 -7.46 3.91
CA GLY A 73 3.58 -6.92 4.01
C GLY A 73 4.60 -7.99 4.36
N GLU A 74 5.83 -7.53 4.57
CA GLU A 74 6.86 -8.31 5.23
C GLU A 74 7.54 -7.46 6.29
N LEU A 75 8.34 -8.08 7.15
CA LEU A 75 9.33 -7.33 7.92
C LEU A 75 10.18 -6.47 6.95
N ALA A 76 10.67 -5.32 7.42
CA ALA A 76 11.34 -4.36 6.56
C ALA A 76 12.75 -4.84 6.16
N SER A 77 13.03 -4.81 4.86
CA SER A 77 14.38 -4.81 4.33
C SER A 77 14.87 -3.39 4.04
N ILE A 78 16.19 -3.19 4.21
CA ILE A 78 16.85 -1.89 4.18
C ILE A 78 17.96 -1.91 3.13
N HIS A 79 17.91 -1.00 2.16
CA HIS A 79 18.82 -0.97 1.01
C HIS A 79 19.73 0.25 0.96
N SER A 80 19.70 1.10 1.98
CA SER A 80 20.50 2.33 2.00
C SER A 80 20.63 2.89 3.40
N ARG A 81 21.69 3.67 3.64
CA ARG A 81 21.81 4.47 4.86
C ARG A 81 20.67 5.49 5.00
N ALA A 82 20.18 6.06 3.90
CA ALA A 82 19.04 6.98 3.94
C ALA A 82 17.75 6.29 4.45
N GLU A 83 17.56 5.02 4.11
CA GLU A 83 16.44 4.21 4.60
C GLU A 83 16.59 3.85 6.08
N VAL A 84 17.82 3.60 6.57
CA VAL A 84 18.10 3.48 8.02
C VAL A 84 17.63 4.73 8.75
N GLU A 85 18.05 5.91 8.30
CA GLU A 85 17.67 7.18 8.96
C GLU A 85 16.16 7.43 8.88
N PHE A 86 15.51 7.10 7.75
CA PHE A 86 14.06 7.18 7.63
C PHE A 86 13.36 6.30 8.67
N VAL A 87 13.75 5.02 8.80
CA VAL A 87 13.16 4.08 9.76
C VAL A 87 13.35 4.57 11.20
N ARG A 88 14.54 5.09 11.52
CA ARG A 88 14.83 5.69 12.83
C ARG A 88 13.90 6.87 13.12
N ASN A 89 13.68 7.74 12.14
CA ASN A 89 12.84 8.93 12.32
C ASN A 89 11.36 8.62 12.52
N ILE A 90 10.84 7.55 11.91
CA ILE A 90 9.44 7.15 12.09
C ILE A 90 9.21 6.29 13.35
N ASN A 91 10.27 5.87 14.03
CA ASN A 91 10.20 5.16 15.30
C ASN A 91 10.05 6.15 16.49
N TYR A 92 8.84 6.70 16.67
CA TYR A 92 8.60 7.88 17.52
C TYR A 92 8.41 7.62 19.02
N THR A 93 8.32 6.38 19.50
CA THR A 93 8.06 6.13 20.94
C THR A 93 9.34 5.78 21.71
N LYS A 94 9.42 6.32 22.94
CA LYS A 94 10.56 6.21 23.86
C LYS A 94 10.43 5.04 24.85
N PHE A 95 9.58 4.05 24.57
CA PHE A 95 9.11 3.11 25.60
C PHE A 95 10.07 1.97 25.95
N ALA A 96 11.20 1.81 25.24
CA ALA A 96 12.49 1.48 25.85
C ALA A 96 13.59 1.57 24.77
N ASP A 97 14.80 1.20 25.18
CA ASP A 97 16.01 0.88 24.42
C ASP A 97 15.83 -0.23 23.35
N HIS A 98 14.63 -0.35 22.78
CA HIS A 98 14.20 -1.48 21.97
C HIS A 98 14.75 -1.36 20.55
N VAL A 99 15.77 -2.17 20.34
CA VAL A 99 16.34 -2.57 19.06
C VAL A 99 15.22 -3.05 18.13
N LEU A 100 15.17 -2.58 16.88
CA LEU A 100 14.11 -2.90 15.91
C LEU A 100 14.50 -4.16 15.12
N ILE A 101 13.62 -5.16 15.06
CA ILE A 101 13.85 -6.31 14.18
C ILE A 101 13.79 -5.85 12.72
N VAL A 102 14.85 -6.16 11.99
CA VAL A 102 14.95 -6.05 10.54
C VAL A 102 15.22 -7.44 9.97
N VAL A 103 14.81 -7.63 8.73
CA VAL A 103 14.78 -8.95 8.11
C VAL A 103 16.18 -9.49 7.84
N VAL A 104 16.54 -10.68 8.34
CA VAL A 104 17.63 -11.45 7.72
C VAL A 104 17.39 -12.93 7.99
N ASP A 105 17.40 -13.76 6.95
CA ASP A 105 17.48 -15.23 7.06
C ASP A 105 18.72 -15.70 6.28
N GLY A 106 19.70 -16.28 6.97
CA GLY A 106 20.98 -16.69 6.35
C GLY A 106 21.70 -15.55 5.63
N TRP A 107 21.62 -14.32 6.15
CA TRP A 107 22.07 -13.06 5.55
C TRP A 107 21.23 -12.53 4.38
N GLY A 108 20.09 -13.13 4.04
CA GLY A 108 19.19 -12.65 2.98
C GLY A 108 17.92 -11.96 3.47
N TRP A 109 17.36 -11.06 2.65
CA TRP A 109 16.04 -10.47 2.94
C TRP A 109 14.90 -11.49 2.66
N THR A 110 13.98 -11.73 3.61
CA THR A 110 12.77 -12.57 3.49
C THR A 110 11.81 -12.13 2.39
N ASP A 111 11.82 -10.85 2.02
CA ASP A 111 11.06 -10.35 0.87
C ASP A 111 11.79 -10.53 -0.47
N LEU A 112 12.91 -11.29 -0.43
CA LEU A 112 13.72 -11.73 -1.57
C LEU A 112 14.37 -10.59 -2.36
N THR A 113 14.41 -9.39 -1.79
CA THR A 113 15.18 -8.29 -2.37
C THR A 113 16.68 -8.47 -2.16
N SER A 114 17.50 -7.81 -2.97
CA SER A 114 18.95 -7.99 -2.94
C SER A 114 19.57 -7.43 -1.64
N LEU A 115 20.43 -8.22 -1.01
CA LEU A 115 21.29 -7.78 0.08
C LEU A 115 22.50 -7.01 -0.47
N GLY A 116 22.26 -5.78 -0.92
CA GLY A 116 23.31 -4.89 -1.43
C GLY A 116 23.86 -3.89 -0.40
N PHE A 117 23.29 -3.84 0.80
CA PHE A 117 23.61 -2.88 1.84
C PHE A 117 23.54 -3.56 3.21
N THR A 118 24.52 -3.26 4.06
CA THR A 118 24.51 -3.65 5.48
C THR A 118 24.96 -2.48 6.35
N ASN A 119 24.52 -2.44 7.60
CA ASN A 119 24.90 -1.39 8.55
C ASN A 119 25.32 -1.99 9.90
N TRP A 120 26.14 -3.05 9.87
CA TRP A 120 26.65 -3.74 11.06
C TRP A 120 27.31 -2.78 12.05
N ALA A 121 27.04 -3.01 13.35
CA ALA A 121 27.79 -2.37 14.40
C ALA A 121 29.25 -2.88 14.40
N PRO A 122 30.22 -2.11 14.94
CA PRO A 122 31.59 -2.57 15.04
C PRO A 122 31.68 -3.89 15.83
N GLY A 123 32.17 -4.94 15.18
CA GLY A 123 32.26 -6.29 15.77
C GLY A 123 31.18 -7.25 15.31
N GLU A 124 30.14 -6.77 14.62
CA GLU A 124 29.02 -7.57 14.14
C GLU A 124 29.13 -7.95 12.65
N PRO A 125 28.51 -9.06 12.22
CA PRO A 125 27.87 -10.06 13.08
C PRO A 125 28.87 -10.94 13.81
N ASN A 126 28.58 -11.33 15.06
CA ASN A 126 29.52 -12.02 15.94
C ASN A 126 29.13 -13.48 16.26
N GLU A 127 27.94 -13.94 15.85
CA GLU A 127 27.36 -15.24 16.23
C GLU A 127 27.50 -15.52 17.75
N ALA A 128 27.24 -14.52 18.59
CA ALA A 128 27.38 -14.66 20.03
C ALA A 128 26.43 -15.73 20.55
N PHE A 129 26.85 -16.37 21.64
CA PHE A 129 26.03 -17.32 22.36
C PHE A 129 25.85 -16.82 23.78
N HIS A 130 24.62 -16.56 24.18
CA HIS A 130 24.26 -16.16 25.53
C HIS A 130 23.59 -17.31 26.29
N ASP A 131 23.80 -17.35 27.61
CA ASP A 131 23.18 -18.34 28.47
C ASP A 131 21.65 -18.25 28.38
N GLY A 132 21.02 -19.33 27.94
CA GLY A 132 19.57 -19.39 27.68
C GLY A 132 19.18 -19.29 26.21
N ASP A 133 20.14 -19.11 25.29
CA ASP A 133 19.87 -19.15 23.87
C ASP A 133 19.52 -20.55 23.36
N VAL A 134 18.60 -20.57 22.40
CA VAL A 134 18.09 -21.78 21.78
C VAL A 134 18.49 -21.75 20.30
N GLY A 135 19.78 -21.86 20.03
CA GLY A 135 20.34 -21.88 18.68
C GLY A 135 21.29 -20.73 18.37
N LYS A 136 21.62 -20.56 17.08
CA LYS A 136 22.49 -19.50 16.56
C LYS A 136 21.74 -18.18 16.41
N GLU A 137 22.46 -17.07 16.53
CA GLU A 137 21.98 -15.71 16.22
C GLU A 137 21.82 -15.53 14.71
N ASN A 138 20.68 -15.97 14.18
CA ASN A 138 20.39 -15.91 12.74
C ASN A 138 19.41 -14.79 12.37
N CYS A 139 19.02 -13.95 13.32
CA CYS A 139 18.10 -12.83 13.13
C CYS A 139 18.77 -11.51 13.42
N VAL A 140 18.22 -10.41 12.90
CA VAL A 140 18.90 -9.12 12.96
C VAL A 140 18.03 -8.08 13.64
N GLU A 141 18.68 -7.33 14.51
CA GLU A 141 18.08 -6.20 15.20
C GLU A 141 18.91 -4.92 14.91
N MET A 142 18.22 -3.79 14.83
CA MET A 142 18.78 -2.47 14.59
C MET A 142 18.74 -1.60 15.85
N TYR A 143 19.91 -1.16 16.33
CA TYR A 143 20.05 -0.26 17.47
C TYR A 143 19.51 1.14 17.18
N HIS A 144 19.35 1.95 18.24
CA HIS A 144 18.83 3.31 18.14
C HIS A 144 19.70 4.23 17.26
N ASP A 145 21.00 3.95 17.15
CA ASP A 145 21.92 4.67 16.25
C ASP A 145 21.81 4.23 14.78
N GLY A 146 21.05 3.17 14.52
CA GLY A 146 20.80 2.57 13.21
C GLY A 146 21.69 1.38 12.89
N THR A 147 22.72 1.09 13.69
CA THR A 147 23.63 -0.03 13.45
C THR A 147 22.98 -1.36 13.80
N TRP A 148 23.46 -2.45 13.18
CA TRP A 148 22.84 -3.77 13.26
C TRP A 148 23.64 -4.74 14.11
N ASN A 149 22.93 -5.64 14.77
CA ASN A 149 23.44 -6.75 15.56
C ASN A 149 22.72 -8.04 15.14
N ASP A 150 23.44 -9.14 14.99
CA ASP A 150 22.80 -10.44 14.96
C ASP A 150 22.37 -10.82 16.38
N ASN A 151 21.21 -11.46 16.48
CA ASN A 151 20.64 -11.82 17.76
C ASN A 151 19.79 -13.08 17.62
N ASN A 152 19.54 -13.74 18.75
CA ASN A 152 18.66 -14.87 18.83
C ASN A 152 17.22 -14.47 18.42
N CYS A 153 16.68 -15.18 17.43
CA CYS A 153 15.36 -14.94 16.85
C CYS A 153 14.19 -14.95 17.85
N VAL A 154 14.34 -15.58 19.02
CA VAL A 154 13.28 -15.64 20.05
C VAL A 154 13.25 -14.40 20.96
N GLN A 155 14.26 -13.53 20.87
CA GLN A 155 14.30 -12.29 21.63
C GLN A 155 13.15 -11.36 21.25
N LYS A 156 12.47 -10.82 22.27
CA LYS A 156 11.31 -9.96 22.07
C LYS A 156 11.72 -8.52 21.86
N ARG A 157 11.31 -7.95 20.73
CA ARG A 157 11.69 -6.60 20.29
C ARG A 157 10.54 -5.87 19.59
N GLY A 158 10.75 -4.59 19.33
CA GLY A 158 9.95 -3.86 18.34
C GLY A 158 10.28 -4.33 16.93
N PHE A 159 9.43 -4.01 15.96
CA PHE A 159 9.64 -4.43 14.57
C PHE A 159 9.13 -3.39 13.57
N VAL A 160 9.62 -3.51 12.34
CA VAL A 160 9.21 -2.65 11.23
C VAL A 160 8.66 -3.53 10.12
N CYS A 161 7.46 -3.22 9.65
CA CYS A 161 6.90 -3.83 8.46
C CYS A 161 7.09 -2.92 7.26
N ARG A 162 7.23 -3.51 6.07
CA ARG A 162 7.13 -2.82 4.79
C ARG A 162 6.23 -3.55 3.81
N HIS A 163 5.57 -2.78 2.95
CA HIS A 163 4.90 -3.32 1.77
C HIS A 163 4.99 -2.33 0.60
N ARG A 164 4.74 -2.79 -0.63
CA ARG A 164 4.69 -1.88 -1.79
C ARG A 164 3.48 -0.94 -1.68
N GLN A 165 3.66 0.31 -2.10
CA GLN A 165 2.55 1.25 -2.16
C GLN A 165 1.39 0.72 -3.01
N CYS A 166 0.18 0.95 -2.52
CA CYS A 166 -1.03 0.61 -3.26
C CYS A 166 -1.18 1.58 -4.43
N ARG A 167 -1.01 1.06 -5.65
CA ARG A 167 -1.40 1.78 -6.85
C ARG A 167 -2.89 1.57 -7.04
N PHE A 168 -3.68 2.57 -6.66
CA PHE A 168 -5.02 2.69 -7.22
C PHE A 168 -4.85 3.08 -8.69
N THR A 169 -4.65 2.09 -9.57
CA THR A 169 -5.29 2.21 -10.88
C THR A 169 -6.78 2.27 -10.57
N LEU A 170 -7.31 3.47 -10.31
CA LEU A 170 -8.70 3.77 -10.64
C LEU A 170 -8.84 3.18 -12.03
N ARG A 171 -9.55 2.05 -12.16
CA ARG A 171 -9.68 1.34 -13.41
C ARG A 171 -10.09 2.38 -14.42
N THR A 172 -9.15 2.85 -15.23
CA THR A 172 -9.40 3.89 -16.23
C THR A 172 -10.45 3.37 -17.19
N LYS A 173 -10.60 2.04 -17.31
CA LYS A 173 -11.72 1.37 -17.94
C LYS A 173 -13.07 1.57 -17.25
N ALA A 174 -13.17 1.46 -15.93
CA ALA A 174 -14.43 1.67 -15.20
C ALA A 174 -14.83 3.15 -15.20
N LEU A 175 -13.87 4.07 -15.00
CA LEU A 175 -14.16 5.50 -15.10
C LEU A 175 -14.52 5.90 -16.55
N LYS A 176 -13.79 5.39 -17.57
CA LYS A 176 -14.18 5.59 -18.98
C LYS A 176 -15.53 4.98 -19.28
N TYR A 177 -15.85 3.79 -18.77
CA TYR A 177 -17.12 3.10 -18.95
C TYR A 177 -18.27 3.88 -18.31
N VAL A 178 -18.11 4.34 -17.07
CA VAL A 178 -19.06 5.20 -16.37
C VAL A 178 -19.21 6.55 -17.08
N GLN A 179 -18.11 7.14 -17.57
CA GLN A 179 -18.13 8.40 -18.31
C GLN A 179 -18.73 8.25 -19.73
N SER A 180 -18.63 7.08 -20.35
CA SER A 180 -19.36 6.74 -21.58
C SER A 180 -20.82 6.36 -21.32
N ALA A 181 -21.14 5.76 -20.17
CA ALA A 181 -22.51 5.42 -19.77
C ALA A 181 -23.29 6.65 -19.27
N LEU A 182 -22.60 7.63 -18.67
CA LEU A 182 -23.15 8.93 -18.27
C LEU A 182 -23.18 9.95 -19.42
N LYS A 183 -22.63 9.63 -20.60
CA LYS A 183 -22.97 10.32 -21.85
C LYS A 183 -24.38 9.90 -22.28
N LEU A 184 -25.39 10.21 -21.47
CA LEU A 184 -26.72 10.44 -22.04
C LEU A 184 -26.55 11.65 -22.96
N ASN A 185 -26.65 11.41 -24.26
CA ASN A 185 -26.46 12.40 -25.32
C ASN A 185 -27.13 13.71 -24.90
N HIS A 186 -26.34 14.76 -24.64
CA HIS A 186 -26.84 16.06 -24.20
C HIS A 186 -27.90 16.59 -25.20
N THR A 187 -27.76 16.21 -26.47
CA THR A 187 -28.73 16.45 -27.54
C THR A 187 -30.07 15.71 -27.35
N SER A 188 -30.05 14.46 -26.87
CA SER A 188 -31.26 13.65 -26.62
C SER A 188 -32.07 14.21 -25.45
N VAL A 189 -31.39 14.61 -24.37
CA VAL A 189 -32.05 15.18 -23.18
C VAL A 189 -32.68 16.54 -23.51
N VAL A 190 -31.98 17.39 -24.27
CA VAL A 190 -32.53 18.68 -24.74
C VAL A 190 -33.73 18.48 -25.66
N LEU A 191 -33.70 17.51 -26.58
CA LEU A 191 -34.85 17.19 -27.44
C LEU A 191 -36.05 16.65 -26.65
N GLN A 192 -35.83 15.81 -25.64
CA GLN A 192 -36.89 15.32 -24.76
C GLN A 192 -37.53 16.46 -23.96
N ILE A 193 -36.72 17.39 -23.44
CA ILE A 193 -37.22 18.57 -22.72
C ILE A 193 -38.06 19.47 -23.63
N ILE A 194 -37.57 19.76 -24.85
CA ILE A 194 -38.32 20.56 -25.84
C ILE A 194 -39.65 19.89 -26.20
N PHE A 195 -39.66 18.58 -26.41
CA PHE A 195 -40.88 17.83 -26.72
C PHE A 195 -41.91 17.89 -25.59
N ILE A 196 -41.46 17.77 -24.33
CA ILE A 196 -42.32 17.90 -23.16
C ILE A 196 -42.93 19.31 -23.09
N PHE A 197 -42.14 20.36 -23.30
CA PHE A 197 -42.66 21.73 -23.31
C PHE A 197 -43.70 21.96 -24.41
N ILE A 198 -43.47 21.42 -25.61
CA ILE A 198 -44.43 21.49 -26.72
C ILE A 198 -45.73 20.76 -26.36
N LEU A 199 -45.65 19.55 -25.80
CA LEU A 199 -46.83 18.79 -25.36
C LEU A 199 -47.62 19.54 -24.30
N VAL A 200 -46.97 20.12 -23.29
CA VAL A 200 -47.62 20.91 -22.24
C VAL A 200 -48.31 22.14 -22.84
N HIS A 201 -47.67 22.84 -23.78
CA HIS A 201 -48.29 23.97 -24.47
C HIS A 201 -49.50 23.56 -25.31
N ILE A 202 -49.41 22.46 -26.06
CA ILE A 202 -50.55 21.93 -26.83
C ILE A 202 -51.69 21.56 -25.89
N LEU A 203 -51.41 20.88 -24.77
CA LEU A 203 -52.43 20.53 -23.78
C LEU A 203 -53.08 21.78 -23.17
N GLN A 204 -52.31 22.83 -22.89
CA GLN A 204 -52.86 24.09 -22.40
C GLN A 204 -53.73 24.79 -23.44
N ILE A 205 -53.34 24.77 -24.72
CA ILE A 205 -54.15 25.30 -25.84
C ILE A 205 -55.44 24.49 -25.99
N VAL A 206 -55.38 23.16 -25.96
CA VAL A 206 -56.55 22.28 -26.04
C VAL A 206 -57.46 22.50 -24.84
N PHE A 207 -56.91 22.65 -23.63
CA PHE A 207 -57.66 22.97 -22.42
C PHE A 207 -58.36 24.33 -22.54
N ASN A 208 -57.65 25.37 -23.00
CA ASN A 208 -58.23 26.70 -23.22
C ASN A 208 -59.31 26.68 -24.32
N TYR A 209 -59.08 25.94 -25.41
CA TYR A 209 -60.04 25.77 -26.50
C TYR A 209 -61.29 25.01 -26.01
N ALA A 210 -61.11 23.93 -25.24
CA ALA A 210 -62.20 23.20 -24.61
C ALA A 210 -62.97 24.08 -23.61
N GLN A 211 -62.29 24.93 -22.84
CA GLN A 211 -62.95 25.91 -21.98
C GLN A 211 -63.72 26.97 -22.77
N MET A 212 -63.20 27.46 -23.90
CA MET A 212 -63.92 28.40 -24.78
C MET A 212 -65.16 27.78 -25.42
N HIS A 213 -65.11 26.51 -25.84
CA HIS A 213 -66.27 25.79 -26.39
C HIS A 213 -67.29 25.40 -25.31
N CYS A 214 -66.83 25.03 -24.11
CA CYS A 214 -67.71 24.83 -22.96
C CYS A 214 -68.38 26.15 -22.52
N CYS A 215 -67.67 27.28 -22.57
CA CYS A 215 -68.26 28.59 -22.24
C CYS A 215 -69.24 29.05 -23.33
N GLY A 216 -68.96 28.80 -24.62
CA GLY A 216 -69.88 29.09 -25.71
C GLY A 216 -71.18 28.27 -25.66
N ILE A 217 -71.11 26.99 -25.27
CA ILE A 217 -72.29 26.13 -25.11
C ILE A 217 -73.08 26.51 -23.84
N VAL A 218 -72.41 26.86 -22.75
CA VAL A 218 -73.08 27.28 -21.50
C VAL A 218 -73.74 28.66 -21.67
N TYR A 219 -73.13 29.62 -22.37
CA TYR A 219 -73.76 30.91 -22.66
C TYR A 219 -74.95 30.82 -23.63
N CYS A 220 -74.94 29.87 -24.60
CA CYS A 220 -76.12 29.62 -25.43
C CYS A 220 -77.29 28.98 -24.66
N LEU A 221 -77.02 28.16 -23.64
CA LEU A 221 -78.08 27.54 -22.83
C LEU A 221 -78.73 28.52 -21.84
N TYR A 222 -77.98 29.49 -21.30
CA TYR A 222 -78.54 30.50 -20.38
C TYR A 222 -79.40 31.57 -21.08
N SER A 223 -79.20 31.85 -22.38
CA SER A 223 -80.06 32.80 -23.13
C SER A 223 -81.33 32.19 -23.75
N CYS A 224 -81.51 30.87 -23.71
CA CYS A 224 -82.73 30.20 -24.20
C CYS A 224 -83.76 29.89 -23.11
N PHE A 225 -83.46 30.11 -21.83
CA PHE A 225 -84.36 29.82 -20.69
C PHE A 225 -84.94 31.07 -19.99
N LEU A 226 -84.69 32.28 -20.52
CA LEU A 226 -85.20 33.54 -19.96
C LEU A 226 -85.95 34.42 -20.99
N LYS A 227 -86.64 33.81 -21.96
CA LYS A 227 -87.72 34.46 -22.71
C LYS A 227 -88.93 33.55 -22.78
#